data_AF-A0A6L8T796-F1
#
_entry.id   AF-A0A6L8T796-F1
#
_cell.length_a   1.000
_cell.length_b   1.000
_cell.length_c   1.000
_cell.angle_alpha   90.00
_cell.angle_beta   90.00
_cell.angle_gamma   90.00
#
_symmetry.space_group_name_H-M   'P 1'
#
loop_
_entity.id
_entity.type
_entity.pdbx_description
1 polymer ?
#
loop_
_entity_poly.entity_id
_entity_poly.type
_entity_poly.pdbx_seq_one_letter_code
_entity_poly.pdbx_strand_id
1 'polypeptide(L)'
;MHPIEHISHLLSASTTGIGKTLEDLLDIQENNYQEPDFGEYELKASRSNSNSMLILFTKSPLPKGANTRLRLMYGYASSAHDNNEKVLHATLNARNFTNIANTGNALKVDYVVQSPSDLILIESQQGKLSIF
;
A
#
# COMPACT_ATOMS: atom_id res chain seq x y z
N MET A 1 -40.01 12.71 0.35
CA MET A 1 -39.21 12.99 -0.85
C MET A 1 -37.98 13.77 -0.40
N HIS A 2 -36.89 13.08 0.01
CA HIS A 2 -35.53 13.64 0.06
C HIS A 2 -34.39 12.59 0.27
N PRO A 3 -34.28 11.49 -0.52
CA PRO A 3 -33.15 10.54 -0.34
C PRO A 3 -31.92 10.85 -1.21
N ILE A 4 -31.95 11.84 -2.11
CA ILE A 4 -30.97 11.92 -3.21
C ILE A 4 -29.71 12.75 -2.87
N GLU A 5 -29.72 13.60 -1.83
CA GLU A 5 -28.58 14.51 -1.58
C GLU A 5 -27.39 13.83 -0.87
N HIS A 6 -27.63 12.77 -0.08
CA HIS A 6 -26.56 12.06 0.64
C HIS A 6 -25.69 11.17 -0.27
N ILE A 7 -26.11 10.89 -1.51
CA ILE A 7 -25.38 10.01 -2.43
C ILE A 7 -24.31 10.76 -3.24
N SER A 8 -24.30 12.10 -3.20
CA SER A 8 -23.36 12.92 -3.96
C SER A 8 -21.89 12.74 -3.55
N HIS A 9 -21.62 12.33 -2.31
CA HIS A 9 -20.26 12.05 -1.81
C HIS A 9 -19.72 10.64 -2.17
N LEU A 10 -20.60 9.73 -2.60
CA LEU A 10 -20.29 8.31 -2.84
C LEU A 10 -19.64 8.02 -4.20
N LEU A 11 -19.55 9.01 -5.09
CA LEU A 11 -18.92 8.89 -6.41
C LEU A 11 -17.58 9.61 -6.49
N SER A 12 -16.76 9.55 -5.43
CA SER A 12 -15.34 9.87 -5.63
C SER A 12 -14.76 8.83 -6.60
N ALA A 13 -14.36 9.28 -7.78
CA ALA A 13 -13.65 8.47 -8.78
C ALA A 13 -12.25 8.00 -8.30
N SER A 14 -11.96 8.14 -7.00
CA SER A 14 -10.77 7.62 -6.36
C SER A 14 -10.91 6.12 -6.12
N THR A 15 -9.76 5.44 -6.04
CA THR A 15 -9.69 4.02 -5.69
C THR A 15 -10.39 3.70 -4.36
N THR A 16 -10.50 4.68 -3.46
CA THR A 16 -11.11 4.55 -2.12
C THR A 16 -12.64 4.59 -2.10
N GLY A 17 -13.29 5.13 -3.14
CA GLY A 17 -14.73 5.35 -3.14
C GLY A 17 -15.58 4.07 -3.05
N ILE A 18 -15.08 2.94 -3.54
CA ILE A 18 -15.83 1.66 -3.51
C ILE A 18 -15.90 1.06 -2.10
N GLY A 19 -14.81 1.13 -1.32
CA GLY A 19 -14.79 0.66 0.07
C GLY A 19 -15.73 1.50 0.92
N LYS A 20 -15.59 2.83 0.81
CA LYS A 20 -16.44 3.76 1.53
C LYS A 20 -17.93 3.59 1.22
N THR A 21 -18.26 3.36 -0.05
CA THR A 21 -19.65 3.07 -0.45
C THR A 21 -20.21 1.81 0.20
N LEU A 22 -19.40 0.76 0.28
CA LEU A 22 -19.85 -0.48 0.90
C LEU A 22 -20.03 -0.31 2.42
N GLU A 23 -19.12 0.39 3.09
CA GLU A 23 -19.24 0.73 4.51
C GLU A 23 -20.51 1.53 4.81
N ASP A 24 -20.78 2.58 4.02
CA ASP A 24 -21.97 3.43 4.18
C ASP A 24 -23.27 2.64 3.96
N LEU A 25 -23.31 1.71 3.00
CA LEU A 25 -24.47 0.84 2.77
C LEU A 25 -24.72 -0.18 3.89
N LEU A 26 -23.71 -0.45 4.70
CA LEU A 26 -23.77 -1.38 5.83
C LEU A 26 -23.81 -0.65 7.19
N ASP A 27 -23.96 0.68 7.18
CA ASP A 27 -23.95 1.55 8.36
C ASP A 27 -22.68 1.42 9.22
N ILE A 28 -21.53 1.15 8.60
CA ILE A 28 -20.23 1.08 9.27
C ILE A 28 -19.63 2.49 9.37
N GLN A 29 -19.29 2.92 10.58
CA GLN A 29 -18.60 4.19 10.77
C GLN A 29 -17.11 4.05 10.44
N GLU A 30 -16.63 4.95 9.57
CA GLU A 30 -15.21 5.07 9.24
C GLU A 30 -14.40 5.36 10.50
N ASN A 31 -13.36 4.56 10.75
CA ASN A 31 -12.45 4.72 11.87
C ASN A 31 -11.00 4.46 11.44
N ASN A 32 -10.04 4.87 12.26
CA ASN A 32 -8.60 4.69 11.99
C ASN A 32 -7.97 3.58 12.85
N TYR A 33 -8.79 2.73 13.48
CA TYR A 33 -8.30 1.63 14.30
C TYR A 33 -7.89 0.46 13.41
N GLN A 34 -6.87 -0.29 13.83
CA GLN A 34 -6.48 -1.54 13.17
C GLN A 34 -7.31 -2.69 13.74
N GLU A 35 -8.63 -2.59 13.60
CA GLU A 35 -9.61 -3.53 14.14
C GLU A 35 -10.54 -4.01 13.01
N PRO A 36 -11.06 -5.26 13.09
CA PRO A 36 -11.96 -5.78 12.06
C PRO A 36 -13.26 -4.97 11.98
N ASP A 37 -13.79 -4.79 10.76
CA ASP A 37 -15.05 -4.07 10.52
C ASP A 37 -16.28 -4.74 11.15
N PHE A 38 -16.28 -6.08 11.24
CA PHE A 38 -17.41 -6.88 11.75
C PHE A 38 -16.97 -7.97 12.72
N GLY A 39 -16.89 -7.65 14.01
CA GLY A 39 -16.49 -8.62 15.03
C GLY A 39 -15.07 -9.11 14.76
N GLU A 40 -14.94 -10.31 14.18
CA GLU A 40 -13.65 -10.93 13.80
C GLU A 40 -13.35 -10.84 12.29
N TYR A 41 -14.24 -10.26 11.50
CA TYR A 41 -14.15 -10.21 10.04
C TYR A 41 -13.77 -8.83 9.52
N GLU A 42 -12.79 -8.78 8.63
CA GLU A 42 -12.39 -7.59 7.88
C GLU A 42 -13.16 -7.51 6.55
N LEU A 43 -13.70 -6.33 6.25
CA LEU A 43 -14.41 -6.05 5.01
C LEU A 43 -13.45 -5.43 3.99
N LYS A 44 -13.41 -6.00 2.77
CA LYS A 44 -12.62 -5.44 1.66
C LYS A 44 -13.46 -5.41 0.38
N ALA A 45 -13.49 -4.26 -0.29
CA ALA A 45 -14.18 -4.10 -1.56
C ALA A 45 -13.19 -4.04 -2.74
N SER A 46 -13.51 -4.72 -3.83
CA SER A 46 -12.79 -4.59 -5.11
C SER A 46 -13.75 -4.71 -6.29
N ARG A 47 -13.39 -4.11 -7.42
CA ARG A 47 -14.15 -4.25 -8.67
C ARG A 47 -13.77 -5.57 -9.32
N SER A 48 -14.76 -6.41 -9.64
CA SER A 48 -14.55 -7.73 -10.26
C SER A 48 -13.78 -7.69 -11.59
N ASN A 49 -13.91 -6.60 -12.34
CA ASN A 49 -13.21 -6.40 -13.63
C ASN A 49 -11.89 -5.60 -13.48
N SER A 50 -11.37 -5.43 -12.26
CA SER A 50 -10.09 -4.78 -12.02
C SER A 50 -8.95 -5.79 -11.97
N ASN A 51 -7.84 -5.48 -12.64
CA ASN A 51 -6.59 -6.22 -12.51
C ASN A 51 -5.71 -5.71 -11.34
N SER A 52 -6.23 -4.81 -10.49
CA SER A 52 -5.51 -4.31 -9.32
C SER A 52 -5.45 -5.37 -8.21
N MET A 53 -4.33 -5.40 -7.49
CA MET A 53 -4.21 -6.22 -6.28
C MET A 53 -5.13 -5.72 -5.17
N LEU A 54 -5.68 -6.65 -4.39
CA LEU A 54 -6.39 -6.35 -3.15
C LEU A 54 -5.38 -6.00 -2.05
N ILE A 55 -5.51 -4.81 -1.45
CA ILE A 55 -4.68 -4.40 -0.32
C ILE A 55 -5.24 -5.06 0.94
N LEU A 56 -4.45 -5.92 1.58
CA LEU A 56 -4.83 -6.56 2.83
C LEU A 56 -4.63 -5.62 4.02
N PHE A 57 -3.41 -5.10 4.18
CA PHE A 57 -3.04 -4.17 5.23
C PHE A 57 -1.88 -3.28 4.79
N THR A 58 -1.62 -2.21 5.55
CA THR A 58 -0.42 -1.39 5.41
C THR A 58 0.40 -1.43 6.69
N LYS A 59 1.71 -1.65 6.55
CA LYS A 59 2.65 -1.66 7.68
C LYS A 59 3.92 -0.94 7.28
N SER A 60 4.34 0.05 8.09
CA SER A 60 5.61 0.74 7.87
C SER A 60 6.77 -0.15 8.33
N PRO A 61 7.86 -0.24 7.55
CA PRO A 61 9.05 -0.97 7.95
C PRO A 61 9.76 -0.29 9.13
N LEU A 62 10.50 -1.10 9.87
CA LEU A 62 11.46 -0.66 10.87
C LEU A 62 12.86 -0.49 10.24
N PRO A 63 13.68 0.43 10.77
CA PRO A 63 13.34 1.43 11.79
C PRO A 63 12.46 2.56 11.21
N LYS A 64 11.92 3.41 12.10
CA LYS A 64 11.19 4.63 11.69
C LYS A 64 12.00 5.42 10.66
N GLY A 65 11.36 5.80 9.56
CA GLY A 65 12.00 6.50 8.44
C GLY A 65 12.58 5.59 7.35
N ALA A 66 12.46 4.26 7.46
CA ALA A 66 12.89 3.32 6.43
C ALA A 66 12.25 3.60 5.06
N ASN A 67 10.94 3.92 5.00
CA ASN A 67 10.28 4.34 3.76
C ASN A 67 10.94 5.57 3.12
N THR A 68 11.27 6.59 3.92
CA THR A 68 11.98 7.79 3.45
C THR A 68 13.36 7.43 2.91
N ARG A 69 14.10 6.57 3.63
CA ARG A 69 15.44 6.13 3.21
C ARG A 69 15.37 5.36 1.88
N LEU A 70 14.44 4.42 1.74
CA LEU A 70 14.22 3.67 0.50
C LEU A 70 13.89 4.61 -0.67
N ARG A 71 12.99 5.58 -0.46
CA ARG A 71 12.62 6.59 -1.46
C ARG A 71 13.79 7.45 -1.89
N LEU A 72 14.64 7.90 -0.97
CA LEU A 72 15.79 8.74 -1.29
C LEU A 72 16.88 7.96 -2.04
N MET A 73 17.14 6.70 -1.65
CA MET A 73 18.16 5.84 -2.26
C MET A 73 17.73 5.33 -3.64
N TYR A 74 16.50 4.82 -3.76
CA TYR A 74 16.04 4.07 -4.94
C TYR A 74 14.94 4.77 -5.74
N GLY A 75 14.36 5.84 -5.22
CA GLY A 75 13.28 6.55 -5.90
C GLY A 75 13.73 7.28 -7.16
N TYR A 76 12.76 7.62 -8.00
CA TYR A 76 12.92 8.28 -9.28
C TYR A 76 12.11 9.58 -9.32
N ALA A 77 12.48 10.50 -10.22
CA ALA A 77 11.70 11.70 -10.46
C ALA A 77 10.40 11.34 -11.19
N SER A 78 9.29 11.94 -10.79
CA SER A 78 7.99 11.72 -11.42
C SER A 78 7.36 13.04 -11.81
N SER A 79 6.89 13.15 -13.05
CA SER A 79 6.12 14.29 -13.53
C SER A 79 4.69 14.34 -12.96
N ALA A 80 4.28 13.33 -12.19
CA ALA A 80 2.94 13.30 -11.58
C ALA A 80 2.80 14.30 -10.43
N HIS A 81 3.91 14.85 -9.93
CA HIS A 81 3.93 15.78 -8.81
C HIS A 81 4.81 16.97 -9.21
N ASP A 82 4.31 18.20 -9.06
CA ASP A 82 5.10 19.43 -9.27
C ASP A 82 5.90 19.77 -8.01
N ASN A 83 6.70 18.80 -7.58
CA ASN A 83 7.68 18.97 -6.52
C ASN A 83 8.92 18.16 -6.91
N ASN A 84 10.11 18.66 -6.64
CA ASN A 84 11.37 17.98 -6.97
C ASN A 84 11.64 16.74 -6.09
N GLU A 85 10.59 16.13 -5.53
CA GLU A 85 10.67 14.97 -4.67
C GLU A 85 10.78 13.68 -5.49
N LYS A 86 11.60 12.75 -5.01
CA LYS A 86 11.61 11.39 -5.54
C LYS A 86 10.37 10.64 -5.10
N VAL A 87 9.83 9.79 -5.98
CA VAL A 87 8.80 8.80 -5.64
C VAL A 87 9.39 7.39 -5.74
N LEU A 88 8.78 6.44 -5.03
CA LEU A 88 9.12 5.02 -5.13
C LEU A 88 7.82 4.21 -5.14
N HIS A 89 7.33 3.92 -6.34
CA HIS A 89 6.21 3.00 -6.55
C HIS A 89 6.73 1.75 -7.25
N ALA A 90 6.63 0.60 -6.58
CA ALA A 90 7.04 -0.69 -7.14
C ALA A 90 6.25 -1.83 -6.49
N THR A 91 5.81 -2.78 -7.31
CA THR A 91 5.30 -4.07 -6.82
C THR A 91 6.47 -5.05 -6.75
N LEU A 92 6.87 -5.39 -5.53
CA LEU A 92 7.96 -6.33 -5.28
C LEU A 92 7.42 -7.73 -5.05
N ASN A 93 8.24 -8.74 -5.33
CA ASN A 93 7.93 -10.14 -5.08
C ASN A 93 9.18 -10.86 -4.55
N ALA A 94 9.02 -12.08 -4.04
CA ALA A 94 10.11 -12.86 -3.46
C ALA A 94 10.92 -13.71 -4.47
N ARG A 95 10.47 -13.78 -5.74
CA ARG A 95 11.09 -14.65 -6.75
C ARG A 95 12.15 -13.91 -7.56
N ASN A 96 11.79 -12.74 -8.07
CA ASN A 96 12.59 -11.98 -9.02
C ASN A 96 12.75 -10.53 -8.58
N PHE A 97 13.90 -9.95 -8.91
CA PHE A 97 14.12 -8.51 -8.79
C PHE A 97 13.20 -7.72 -9.74
N THR A 98 12.57 -6.68 -9.21
CA THR A 98 11.79 -5.70 -9.94
C THR A 98 12.66 -4.47 -10.20
N ASN A 99 12.83 -4.09 -11.47
CA ASN A 99 13.54 -2.87 -11.85
C ASN A 99 12.77 -1.63 -11.40
N ILE A 100 13.48 -0.66 -10.82
CA ILE A 100 12.90 0.59 -10.33
C ILE A 100 13.06 1.68 -11.39
N ALA A 101 12.00 1.86 -12.17
CA ALA A 101 11.91 2.83 -13.27
C ALA A 101 13.19 2.81 -14.13
N ASN A 102 13.77 3.98 -14.40
CA ASN A 102 15.01 4.17 -15.16
C ASN A 102 16.23 4.41 -14.25
N THR A 103 16.18 4.03 -12.97
CA THR A 103 17.27 4.31 -12.01
C THR A 103 18.47 3.37 -12.15
N GLY A 104 18.30 2.26 -12.88
CA GLY A 104 19.28 1.16 -12.93
C GLY A 104 19.28 0.27 -11.68
N ASN A 105 18.49 0.59 -10.64
CA ASN A 105 18.35 -0.24 -9.46
C ASN A 105 17.24 -1.28 -9.63
N ALA A 106 17.39 -2.42 -8.96
CA ALA A 106 16.33 -3.41 -8.82
C ALA A 106 16.18 -3.86 -7.36
N LEU A 107 14.93 -4.11 -6.94
CA LEU A 107 14.58 -4.52 -5.58
C LEU A 107 13.75 -5.81 -5.60
N LYS A 108 13.86 -6.62 -4.55
CA LYS A 108 12.95 -7.75 -4.29
C LYS A 108 12.58 -7.82 -2.81
N VAL A 109 11.56 -8.61 -2.49
CA VAL A 109 11.28 -9.01 -1.12
C VAL A 109 12.10 -10.25 -0.78
N ASP A 110 12.59 -10.33 0.43
CA ASP A 110 13.19 -11.54 1.00
C ASP A 110 12.61 -11.78 2.40
N TYR A 111 12.86 -12.94 2.98
CA TYR A 111 12.46 -13.22 4.36
C TYR A 111 13.57 -13.97 5.10
N VAL A 112 13.67 -13.73 6.39
CA VAL A 112 14.61 -14.42 7.28
C VAL A 112 13.81 -15.03 8.42
N VAL A 113 13.94 -16.35 8.55
CA VAL A 113 13.41 -17.09 9.70
C VAL A 113 14.47 -17.05 10.79
N GLN A 114 14.18 -16.36 11.90
CA GLN A 114 15.11 -16.20 13.00
C GLN A 114 14.39 -16.10 14.34
N SER A 115 15.01 -16.62 15.41
CA SER A 115 14.54 -16.38 16.77
C SER A 115 15.02 -14.99 17.22
N PRO A 116 14.15 -14.09 17.73
CA PRO A 116 12.81 -14.35 18.27
C PRO A 116 11.63 -14.11 17.31
N SER A 117 11.85 -13.61 16.10
CA SER A 117 10.79 -13.28 15.15
C SER A 117 11.27 -13.30 13.71
N ASP A 118 10.45 -13.87 12.83
CA ASP A 118 10.65 -13.82 11.38
C ASP A 118 10.59 -12.39 10.88
N LEU A 119 11.43 -12.07 9.88
CA LEU A 119 11.55 -10.74 9.32
C LEU A 119 11.30 -10.78 7.82
N ILE A 120 10.56 -9.80 7.31
CA ILE A 120 10.50 -9.53 5.87
C ILE A 120 11.52 -8.44 5.56
N LEU A 121 12.26 -8.59 4.46
CA LEU A 121 13.31 -7.67 4.06
C LEU A 121 13.09 -7.14 2.65
N ILE A 122 13.61 -5.94 2.38
CA ILE A 122 13.82 -5.47 1.01
C ILE A 122 15.30 -5.62 0.68
N GLU A 123 15.58 -6.40 -0.37
CA GLU A 123 16.92 -6.65 -0.89
C GLU A 123 17.13 -5.84 -2.17
N SER A 124 18.26 -5.14 -2.23
CA SER A 124 18.77 -4.54 -3.46
C SER A 124 19.94 -5.38 -4.00
N GLN A 125 20.33 -5.10 -5.23
CA GLN A 125 21.51 -5.72 -5.86
C GLN A 125 22.82 -5.48 -5.09
N GLN A 126 22.84 -4.52 -4.17
CA GLN A 126 24.00 -4.12 -3.37
C GLN A 126 23.95 -4.69 -1.93
N GLY A 127 22.85 -5.34 -1.53
CA GLY A 127 22.65 -5.92 -0.19
C GLY A 127 21.25 -5.68 0.40
N LYS A 128 21.04 -6.13 1.65
CA LYS A 128 19.75 -6.07 2.37
C LYS A 128 19.63 -4.77 3.18
N LEU A 129 18.46 -4.09 3.13
CA LEU A 129 18.35 -2.70 3.61
C LEU A 129 17.15 -2.36 4.52
N SER A 130 16.18 -3.26 4.73
CA SER A 130 15.00 -2.93 5.56
C SER A 130 14.43 -4.16 6.24
N ILE A 131 13.79 -3.97 7.39
CA ILE A 131 13.17 -4.99 8.23
C ILE A 131 11.70 -4.62 8.44
N PHE A 132 10.77 -5.55 8.22
CA PHE A 132 9.36 -5.41 8.62
C PHE A 132 9.03 -6.34 9.78
#